data_AF-T1BJQ4-F1
#
_entry.id   AF-T1BJQ4-F1
#
_cell.length_a   1.000
_cell.length_b   1.000
_cell.length_c   1.000
_cell.angle_alpha   90.00
_cell.angle_beta   90.00
_cell.angle_gamma   90.00
#
_symmetry.space_group_name_H-M   'P 1'
#
loop_
_entity.id
_entity.type
_entity.pdbx_description
1 polymer ?
#
loop_
_entity_poly.entity_id
_entity_poly.type
_entity_poly.pdbx_seq_one_letter_code
_entity_poly.pdbx_strand_id
1 'polypeptide(L)'
;PERRDLSGARHRRSWALPARGGQARGALRLPGITFTYNEPTIFIEYALDIVREARQAGLFANFVTNGYMSPEAVRAIGPHLDAVSVDFKASGEAGFMAQVRRREGRRAHSW
;
A
#
# COMPACT_ATOMS: atom_id res chain seq x y z
N PRO A 1 26.19 21.64 -18.29
CA PRO A 1 24.81 21.33 -17.83
C PRO A 1 24.84 20.11 -16.89
N GLU A 2 24.94 20.42 -15.60
CA GLU A 2 25.21 19.51 -14.48
C GLU A 2 24.20 18.37 -14.35
N ARG A 3 24.71 17.14 -14.23
CA ARG A 3 23.90 15.98 -13.81
C ARG A 3 23.84 16.01 -12.28
N ARG A 4 22.64 16.20 -11.72
CA ARG A 4 22.41 16.04 -10.28
C ARG A 4 22.63 14.58 -9.88
N ASP A 5 23.61 14.35 -9.01
CA ASP A 5 23.79 13.10 -8.28
C ASP A 5 22.68 12.94 -7.22
N LEU A 6 21.93 11.84 -7.29
CA LEU A 6 20.85 11.49 -6.36
C LEU A 6 21.25 10.38 -5.37
N SER A 7 22.55 10.03 -5.28
CA SER A 7 23.06 8.94 -4.44
C SER A 7 22.87 9.14 -2.92
N GLY A 8 22.52 10.36 -2.48
CA GLY A 8 22.43 10.74 -1.06
C GLY A 8 21.03 10.74 -0.42
N ALA A 9 19.95 10.45 -1.14
CA ALA A 9 18.59 10.54 -0.58
C ALA A 9 18.27 9.35 0.34
N ARG A 10 18.77 9.38 1.59
CA ARG A 10 18.27 8.51 2.66
C ARG A 10 16.81 8.87 2.93
N HIS A 11 15.90 8.14 2.29
CA HIS A 11 14.47 8.27 2.47
C HIS A 11 14.10 7.76 3.88
N ARG A 12 14.25 8.62 4.90
CA ARG A 12 13.68 8.36 6.23
C ARG A 12 12.16 8.48 6.12
N ARG A 13 11.48 7.36 5.83
CA ARG A 13 10.03 7.28 5.96
C ARG A 13 9.71 7.07 7.45
N SER A 14 9.48 8.15 8.19
CA SER A 14 8.73 8.03 9.44
C SER A 14 7.25 8.04 9.08
N TRP A 15 6.64 6.86 9.01
CA TRP A 15 5.18 6.77 9.01
C TRP A 15 4.72 7.04 10.45
N ALA A 16 4.49 8.32 10.77
CA ALA A 16 3.77 8.66 11.99
C ALA A 16 2.31 8.29 11.75
N LEU A 17 1.89 7.15 12.32
CA LEU A 17 0.48 6.79 12.33
C LEU A 17 -0.27 7.88 13.14
N PRO A 18 -1.42 8.39 12.65
CA PRO A 18 -2.24 9.28 13.46
C PRO A 18 -2.57 8.59 14.78
N ALA A 19 -2.60 9.35 15.88
CA ALA A 19 -2.80 8.85 17.23
C ALA A 19 -4.22 8.26 17.43
N ARG A 20 -4.47 7.10 16.84
CA ARG A 20 -5.58 6.20 17.13
C ARG A 20 -4.96 4.89 17.60
N GLY A 21 -4.59 4.88 18.86
CA GLY A 21 -4.15 3.69 19.58
C GLY A 21 -5.17 3.36 20.66
N GLY A 22 -6.36 2.90 20.25
CA GLY A 22 -7.31 2.32 21.19
C GLY A 22 -6.75 1.04 21.79
N GLN A 23 -6.90 0.83 23.09
CA GLN A 23 -6.62 -0.46 23.70
C GLN A 23 -7.74 -1.42 23.30
N ALA A 24 -7.48 -2.32 22.35
CA ALA A 24 -8.32 -3.50 22.17
C ALA A 24 -8.39 -4.21 23.52
N ARG A 25 -9.58 -4.24 24.15
CA ARG A 25 -9.77 -4.84 25.47
C ARG A 25 -9.45 -6.34 25.38
N GLY A 26 -8.31 -6.76 25.92
CA GLY A 26 -7.99 -8.16 26.20
C GLY A 26 -7.11 -8.92 25.18
N ALA A 27 -6.69 -8.31 24.07
CA ALA A 27 -5.76 -8.91 23.11
C ALA A 27 -4.67 -7.90 22.71
N LEU A 28 -3.58 -8.35 22.07
CA LEU A 28 -2.37 -7.57 21.74
C LEU A 28 -2.64 -6.08 21.44
N ARG A 29 -1.79 -5.19 21.97
CA ARG A 29 -1.80 -3.75 21.66
C ARG A 29 -1.35 -3.51 20.21
N LEU A 30 -2.24 -3.79 19.27
CA LEU A 30 -2.02 -3.54 17.85
C LEU A 30 -2.47 -2.11 17.50
N PRO A 31 -1.73 -1.41 16.63
CA PRO A 31 -2.08 -0.04 16.22
C PRO A 31 -3.17 0.00 15.14
N GLY A 32 -3.41 -1.10 14.44
CA GLY A 32 -4.30 -1.12 13.29
C GLY A 32 -4.40 -2.46 12.58
N ILE A 33 -5.24 -2.48 11.56
CA ILE A 33 -5.41 -3.56 10.61
C ILE A 33 -5.02 -3.10 9.21
N THR A 34 -4.49 -4.02 8.40
CA THR A 34 -4.17 -3.76 7.01
C THR A 34 -4.58 -4.94 6.16
N PHE A 35 -5.31 -4.68 5.08
CA PHE A 35 -5.69 -5.66 4.08
C PHE A 35 -4.61 -5.69 3.00
N THR A 36 -4.02 -6.86 2.79
CA THR A 36 -2.86 -7.07 1.91
C THR A 36 -2.93 -8.42 1.19
N TYR A 37 -1.98 -8.65 0.27
CA TYR A 37 -1.86 -9.75 -0.69
C TYR A 37 -2.79 -9.68 -1.89
N ASN A 38 -4.08 -9.96 -1.69
CA ASN A 38 -5.07 -9.85 -2.74
C ASN A 38 -5.58 -8.42 -2.82
N GLU A 39 -6.09 -8.03 -3.99
CA GLU A 39 -6.72 -6.73 -4.15
C GLU A 39 -7.93 -6.63 -3.20
N PRO A 40 -7.90 -5.76 -2.17
CA PRO A 40 -8.91 -5.75 -1.12
C PRO A 40 -10.30 -5.35 -1.62
N THR A 41 -10.36 -4.70 -2.77
CA THR A 41 -11.60 -4.35 -3.45
C THR A 41 -12.42 -5.56 -3.90
N ILE A 42 -11.79 -6.74 -4.07
CA ILE A 42 -12.50 -7.99 -4.45
C ILE A 42 -13.48 -8.45 -3.37
N PHE A 43 -13.23 -8.08 -2.11
CA PHE A 43 -14.04 -8.48 -0.95
C PHE A 43 -14.51 -7.25 -0.16
N ILE A 44 -14.86 -6.17 -0.86
CA ILE A 44 -15.08 -4.85 -0.26
C ILE A 44 -16.17 -4.84 0.81
N GLU A 45 -17.25 -5.61 0.66
CA GLU A 45 -18.33 -5.72 1.65
C GLU A 45 -17.81 -6.34 2.96
N TYR A 46 -17.03 -7.40 2.85
CA TYR A 46 -16.41 -8.05 4.01
C TYR A 46 -15.35 -7.15 4.66
N ALA A 47 -14.55 -6.46 3.86
CA ALA A 47 -13.57 -5.50 4.36
C ALA A 47 -14.24 -4.33 5.09
N LEU A 48 -15.37 -3.83 4.57
CA LEU A 48 -16.18 -2.78 5.21
C LEU A 48 -16.62 -3.18 6.61
N ASP A 49 -17.15 -4.38 6.78
CA ASP A 49 -17.62 -4.87 8.08
C ASP A 49 -16.47 -4.96 9.08
N ILE A 50 -15.31 -5.51 8.67
CA ILE A 50 -14.13 -5.57 9.53
C ILE A 50 -13.63 -4.16 9.90
N VAL A 51 -13.58 -3.24 8.94
CA VAL A 51 -13.10 -1.87 9.18
C VAL A 51 -14.02 -1.14 10.15
N ARG A 52 -15.34 -1.33 10.05
CA ARG A 52 -16.31 -0.73 10.99
C ARG A 52 -16.04 -1.18 12.42
N GLU A 53 -15.85 -2.48 12.63
CA GLU A 53 -15.53 -3.04 13.96
C GLU A 53 -14.17 -2.57 14.48
N ALA A 54 -13.14 -2.59 13.61
CA ALA A 54 -11.80 -2.14 13.97
C ALA A 54 -11.78 -0.66 14.40
N ARG A 55 -12.55 0.20 13.71
CA ARG A 55 -12.67 1.61 14.05
C ARG A 55 -13.40 1.85 15.37
N GLN A 56 -14.44 1.08 15.67
CA GLN A 56 -15.10 1.12 16.98
C GLN A 56 -14.13 0.75 18.10
N ALA A 57 -13.20 -0.18 17.84
CA ALA A 57 -12.11 -0.53 18.75
C ALA A 57 -10.94 0.48 18.77
N GLY A 58 -11.02 1.58 17.99
CA GLY A 58 -10.00 2.61 17.93
C GLY A 58 -8.72 2.20 17.18
N LEU A 59 -8.83 1.22 16.28
CA LEU A 59 -7.75 0.75 15.41
C LEU A 59 -7.70 1.54 14.10
N PHE A 60 -6.49 1.76 13.60
CA PHE A 60 -6.26 2.28 12.25
C PHE A 60 -6.65 1.24 11.17
N ALA A 61 -7.19 1.69 10.04
CA ALA A 61 -7.53 0.83 8.91
C ALA A 61 -6.83 1.29 7.61
N ASN A 62 -6.17 0.35 6.91
CA ASN A 62 -5.49 0.63 5.65
C ASN A 62 -5.66 -0.48 4.61
N PHE A 63 -5.70 -0.07 3.34
CA PHE A 63 -5.64 -0.96 2.18
C PHE A 63 -4.26 -0.88 1.52
N VAL A 64 -3.65 -2.04 1.26
CA VAL A 64 -2.58 -2.16 0.27
C VAL A 64 -3.24 -2.66 -1.02
N THR A 65 -3.25 -1.82 -2.05
CA THR A 65 -4.03 -2.03 -3.28
C THR A 65 -3.16 -1.80 -4.52
N ASN A 66 -3.53 -2.44 -5.62
CA ASN A 66 -2.96 -2.18 -6.93
C ASN A 66 -3.37 -0.80 -7.51
N GLY A 67 -4.34 -0.12 -6.88
CA GLY A 67 -4.80 1.22 -7.26
C GLY A 67 -5.89 1.25 -8.34
N TYR A 68 -6.45 0.11 -8.73
CA TYR A 68 -7.48 0.00 -9.78
C TYR A 68 -8.93 0.00 -9.23
N MET A 69 -9.14 0.56 -8.03
CA MET A 69 -10.48 0.72 -7.47
C MET A 69 -11.38 1.56 -8.40
N SER A 70 -12.62 1.11 -8.59
CA SER A 70 -13.61 1.93 -9.29
C SER A 70 -13.99 3.16 -8.43
N PRO A 71 -14.50 4.24 -9.04
CA PRO A 71 -14.98 5.40 -8.28
C PRO A 71 -16.03 5.03 -7.22
N GLU A 72 -16.88 4.04 -7.50
CA GLU A 72 -17.89 3.51 -6.58
C GLU A 72 -17.24 2.86 -5.37
N ALA A 73 -16.23 2.00 -5.60
CA ALA A 73 -15.47 1.36 -4.54
C ALA A 73 -14.77 2.40 -3.66
N VAL A 74 -14.13 3.41 -4.26
CA VAL A 74 -13.48 4.50 -3.51
C VAL A 74 -14.49 5.27 -2.66
N ARG A 75 -15.68 5.59 -3.18
CA ARG A 75 -16.74 6.25 -2.40
C ARG A 75 -17.25 5.37 -1.26
N ALA A 76 -17.34 4.06 -1.48
CA ALA A 76 -17.84 3.12 -0.48
C ALA A 76 -16.86 2.93 0.68
N ILE A 77 -15.57 2.68 0.41
CA ILE A 77 -14.59 2.33 1.44
C ILE A 77 -13.80 3.54 1.96
N GLY A 78 -13.60 4.56 1.12
CA GLY A 78 -12.74 5.72 1.41
C GLY A 78 -13.02 6.40 2.76
N PRO A 79 -14.29 6.68 3.13
CA PRO A 79 -14.62 7.29 4.42
C PRO A 79 -14.25 6.44 5.65
N HIS A 80 -13.99 5.15 5.44
CA HIS A 80 -13.70 4.19 6.50
C HIS A 80 -12.20 3.90 6.64
N LEU A 81 -11.39 4.17 5.61
CA LEU A 81 -9.94 3.98 5.65
C LEU A 81 -9.24 5.22 6.17
N ASP A 82 -8.17 5.01 6.93
CA ASP A 82 -7.29 6.07 7.39
C ASP A 82 -6.12 6.29 6.42
N ALA A 83 -5.75 5.27 5.64
CA ALA A 83 -4.79 5.40 4.54
C ALA A 83 -5.01 4.34 3.45
N VAL A 84 -4.37 4.58 2.30
CA VAL A 84 -4.25 3.62 1.21
C VAL A 84 -2.80 3.62 0.74
N SER A 85 -2.22 2.43 0.58
CA SER A 85 -0.89 2.20 0.05
C SER A 85 -0.98 1.62 -1.36
N VAL A 86 -0.34 2.28 -2.33
CA VAL A 86 -0.21 1.81 -3.71
C VAL A 86 1.26 1.65 -4.06
N ASP A 87 1.66 0.44 -4.44
CA ASP A 87 3.03 0.13 -4.77
C ASP A 87 3.29 0.23 -6.28
N PHE A 88 4.09 1.21 -6.68
CA PHE A 88 4.54 1.33 -8.07
C PHE A 88 5.81 0.51 -8.31
N LYS A 89 5.69 -0.59 -9.07
CA LYS A 89 6.79 -1.56 -9.30
C LYS A 89 7.58 -1.33 -10.60
N ALA A 90 7.11 -0.45 -11.46
CA ALA A 90 7.70 -0.14 -12.75
C ALA A 90 7.78 1.37 -12.94
N SER A 91 8.46 1.88 -13.96
CA SER A 91 8.51 3.34 -14.21
C SER A 91 7.24 3.91 -14.85
N GLY A 92 6.32 3.05 -15.32
CA GLY A 92 5.17 3.48 -16.12
C GLY A 92 5.51 3.87 -17.57
N GLU A 93 6.79 3.92 -17.93
CA GLU A 93 7.24 4.25 -19.29
C GLU A 93 6.90 3.13 -20.26
N ALA A 94 6.42 3.50 -21.45
CA ALA A 94 6.20 2.57 -22.56
C ALA A 94 7.52 1.86 -22.91
N GLY A 95 7.55 0.54 -22.72
CA GLY A 95 8.74 -0.27 -22.98
C GLY A 95 9.64 -0.52 -21.76
N PHE A 96 9.34 0.00 -20.57
CA PHE A 96 10.10 -0.29 -19.35
C PHE A 96 10.28 -1.80 -19.13
N MET A 97 9.18 -2.57 -19.21
CA MET A 97 9.24 -4.03 -19.03
C MET A 97 10.06 -4.73 -20.14
N ALA A 98 10.02 -4.23 -21.37
CA ALA A 98 10.85 -4.74 -22.46
C ALA A 98 12.34 -4.44 -22.19
N GLN A 99 12.65 -3.25 -21.67
CA GLN A 99 14.01 -2.87 -21.28
C GLN A 99 14.53 -3.73 -20.12
N VAL A 100 13.72 -3.96 -19.09
CA VAL A 100 14.07 -4.83 -17.95
C VAL A 100 14.37 -6.25 -18.45
N ARG A 101 13.46 -6.85 -19.24
CA ARG A 101 13.67 -8.19 -19.82
C ARG A 101 14.95 -8.27 -20.67
N ARG A 102 15.23 -7.26 -21.50
CA ARG A 102 16.46 -7.19 -22.30
C ARG A 102 17.73 -7.06 -21.44
N ARG A 103 17.65 -6.44 -20.27
CA ARG A 103 18.79 -6.32 -19.34
C ARG A 103 19.05 -7.62 -18.60
N GLU A 104 18.00 -8.28 -18.13
CA GLU A 104 18.11 -9.54 -17.39
C GLU A 104 18.50 -10.72 -18.31
N GLY A 105 17.90 -10.82 -19.50
CA GLY A 105 18.27 -11.84 -20.49
C GLY A 105 19.74 -11.75 -20.93
N ARG A 106 20.35 -10.56 -20.91
CA ARG A 106 21.80 -10.39 -21.18
C ARG A 106 22.70 -10.83 -20.03
N ARG A 107 22.20 -10.91 -18.79
CA ARG A 107 22.96 -11.41 -17.63
C ARG A 107 22.88 -12.92 -17.45
N ALA A 108 21.87 -13.58 -18.03
CA ALA A 108 21.68 -15.02 -17.89
C ALA A 108 22.71 -15.86 -18.67
N HIS A 109 23.51 -15.26 -19.56
CA HIS A 109 24.49 -15.93 -20.42
C HIS A 109 25.96 -15.73 -19.98
N SER A 110 26.20 -15.28 -18.75
CA SER A 110 27.53 -15.22 -18.15
C SER A 110 27.65 -16.23 -17.01
N TRP A 111 27.80 -17.50 -17.35
CA TRP A 111 28.26 -18.58 -16.48
C TRP A 111 29.25 -19.43 -17.26
#